data_AF-A0A1Y2UAK3-F1
#
_entry.id   AF-A0A1Y2UAK3-F1
#
_cell.length_a   1.000
_cell.length_b   1.000
_cell.length_c   1.000
_cell.angle_alpha   90.00
_cell.angle_beta   90.00
_cell.angle_gamma   90.00
#
_symmetry.space_group_name_H-M   'P 1'
#
loop_
_entity.id
_entity.type
_entity.pdbx_description
1 polymer ?
#
loop_
_entity_poly.entity_id
_entity_poly.type
_entity_poly.pdbx_seq_one_letter_code
_entity_poly.pdbx_strand_id
1 'polypeptide(L)'
;MASGNDPTVGTNDKQYPSSIVKVPQADHPLYAQFMRNTSNPFISLPIEVRLIIYEYAVAINKKITVHHVTRRSNKFLWGEKQLDTRSSSSSSKIWSNSEQQPLAVLSLSQTCRQFYMDLENNPVFYRVNTFQFTWPRADTSTLPHIFAWQEESLAELSEFLAAITPKRRAMIRYVHVAYDFNGEWDTSAFTRLVFRDPRYSHALPLLSQCKDIRELSFILPSNLPYFSIILVNGLNSAQQRHDIPMLWNLPFLRVKVAAAEGGHPLALGDSATISRLSWDRFRHDSQDHRVFRRDERFITQFNRAMFARYRGNERPQWFQDMDNPDRVQQAITAQGLDVHGENRIAQNPSQRTGPVSSRTRRKDTIYDHSLGVLRRDIPQYSDNGILTWNFKEVTGIRLNDSSELECEVIWDMPRRVPASGWVPVRALWVDGSESHLRAYYNLSIHARGVHHRNHCEQMKNMISPSYVLECMTKLCGGAAEVFSIDESKRGRGHGNVIKKKWEVMGRLWPARIKHEETWVIEEEKERQKHERERQKAERERQKAERKHQKAERERQREKAKGEATASAKGKLNLTKAKGKAK
;
A
#
# COMPACT_ATOMS: atom_id res chain seq x y z
N MET A 1 -27.72 -57.26 44.74
CA MET A 1 -26.82 -57.14 43.57
C MET A 1 -27.55 -56.28 42.55
N ALA A 2 -27.28 -54.98 42.55
CA ALA A 2 -27.85 -54.03 41.60
C ALA A 2 -26.88 -53.91 40.42
N SER A 3 -27.27 -54.38 39.24
CA SER A 3 -26.47 -54.18 38.02
C SER A 3 -26.59 -52.74 37.58
N GLY A 4 -25.44 -52.05 37.53
CA GLY A 4 -25.35 -50.69 37.02
C GLY A 4 -25.77 -50.62 35.56
N ASN A 5 -26.74 -49.75 35.28
CA ASN A 5 -27.00 -49.27 33.94
C ASN A 5 -25.88 -48.28 33.59
N ASP A 6 -24.91 -48.73 32.80
CA ASP A 6 -24.01 -47.81 32.10
C ASP A 6 -24.84 -46.99 31.09
N PRO A 7 -24.75 -45.65 31.12
CA PRO A 7 -25.41 -44.83 30.13
C PRO A 7 -24.69 -45.01 28.80
N THR A 8 -25.32 -45.73 27.87
CA THR A 8 -24.94 -45.74 26.46
C THR A 8 -25.16 -44.33 25.91
N VAL A 9 -24.09 -43.52 25.95
CA VAL A 9 -23.99 -42.29 25.19
C VAL A 9 -24.04 -42.69 23.71
N GLY A 10 -25.21 -42.53 23.10
CA GLY A 10 -25.38 -42.73 21.67
C GLY A 10 -24.42 -41.82 20.91
N THR A 11 -23.34 -42.39 20.40
CA THR A 11 -22.48 -41.71 19.44
C THR A 11 -23.31 -41.57 18.18
N ASN A 12 -23.89 -40.37 17.99
CA ASN A 12 -24.32 -39.93 16.68
C ASN A 12 -23.06 -39.78 15.81
N ASP A 13 -22.48 -40.91 15.39
CA ASP A 13 -21.45 -41.02 14.36
C ASP A 13 -22.06 -40.73 12.99
N LYS A 14 -22.71 -39.57 12.85
CA LYS A 14 -22.74 -38.87 11.57
C LYS A 14 -21.31 -38.40 11.34
N GLN A 15 -20.47 -39.34 10.89
CA GLN A 15 -19.10 -39.09 10.47
C GLN A 15 -19.08 -37.80 9.67
N TYR A 16 -18.28 -36.83 10.09
CA TYR A 16 -17.94 -35.66 9.29
C TYR A 16 -17.09 -36.16 8.11
N PRO A 17 -17.65 -36.39 6.90
CA PRO A 17 -16.97 -37.21 5.89
C PRO A 17 -15.77 -36.50 5.24
N SER A 18 -15.52 -35.24 5.61
CA SER A 18 -14.53 -34.37 4.98
C SER A 18 -13.80 -33.42 5.94
N SER A 19 -13.89 -33.66 7.26
CA SER A 19 -13.15 -32.83 8.23
C SER A 19 -11.66 -33.16 8.16
N ILE A 20 -10.79 -32.15 8.01
CA ILE A 20 -9.33 -32.34 8.07
C ILE A 20 -8.94 -32.83 9.46
N VAL A 21 -9.68 -32.40 10.48
CA VAL A 21 -9.52 -32.89 11.85
C VAL A 21 -10.49 -34.01 12.15
N LYS A 22 -9.94 -35.22 12.27
CA LYS A 22 -10.65 -36.40 12.76
C LYS A 22 -10.82 -36.33 14.29
N VAL A 23 -11.90 -36.91 14.80
CA VAL A 23 -12.05 -37.17 16.24
C VAL A 23 -10.87 -38.06 16.68
N PRO A 24 -10.18 -37.76 17.80
CA PRO A 24 -9.13 -38.64 18.30
C PRO A 24 -9.72 -40.04 18.53
N GLN A 25 -9.05 -41.07 18.02
CA GLN A 25 -9.39 -42.45 18.35
C GLN A 25 -9.04 -42.75 19.82
N ALA A 26 -9.62 -43.80 20.39
CA ALA A 26 -9.46 -44.14 21.81
C ALA A 26 -7.99 -44.37 22.22
N ASP A 27 -7.16 -44.82 21.28
CA ASP A 27 -5.72 -45.04 21.41
C ASP A 27 -4.87 -43.75 21.26
N HIS A 28 -5.47 -42.62 20.85
CA HIS A 28 -4.74 -41.37 20.67
C HIS A 28 -4.35 -40.76 22.03
N PRO A 29 -3.09 -40.30 22.22
CA PRO A 29 -2.59 -39.82 23.53
C PRO A 29 -3.35 -38.61 24.11
N LEU A 30 -4.06 -37.87 23.26
CA LEU A 30 -4.92 -36.73 23.67
C LEU A 30 -6.41 -37.09 23.81
N TYR A 31 -6.80 -38.36 23.67
CA TYR A 31 -8.20 -38.79 23.73
C TYR A 31 -8.83 -38.47 25.09
N ALA A 32 -8.14 -38.78 26.19
CA ALA A 32 -8.62 -38.47 27.54
C ALA A 32 -8.86 -36.95 27.74
N GLN A 33 -7.99 -36.10 27.20
CA GLN A 33 -8.16 -34.65 27.27
C GLN A 33 -9.28 -34.15 26.37
N PHE A 34 -9.48 -34.77 25.21
CA PHE A 34 -10.63 -34.52 24.35
C PHE A 34 -11.95 -34.87 25.07
N MET A 35 -12.03 -36.04 25.71
CA MET A 35 -13.21 -36.46 26.50
C MET A 35 -13.46 -35.57 27.73
N ARG A 36 -12.41 -35.04 28.38
CA ARG A 36 -12.59 -34.03 29.42
C ARG A 36 -13.17 -32.74 28.86
N ASN A 37 -12.72 -32.30 27.69
CA ASN A 37 -13.26 -31.11 27.06
C ASN A 37 -14.74 -31.28 26.65
N THR A 38 -15.18 -32.46 26.21
CA THR A 38 -16.59 -32.68 25.87
C THR A 38 -17.53 -32.53 27.07
N SER A 39 -17.03 -32.71 28.30
CA SER A 39 -17.78 -32.43 29.54
C SER A 39 -17.85 -30.95 29.93
N ASN A 40 -17.20 -30.05 29.19
CA ASN A 40 -17.27 -28.62 29.44
C ASN A 40 -18.70 -28.09 29.19
N PRO A 41 -19.31 -27.31 30.12
CA PRO A 41 -20.68 -26.80 29.99
C PRO A 41 -20.95 -26.00 28.71
N PHE A 42 -19.92 -25.34 28.17
CA PHE A 42 -20.05 -24.63 26.90
C PHE A 42 -20.12 -25.61 25.72
N ILE A 43 -19.34 -26.69 25.74
CA ILE A 43 -19.31 -27.69 24.67
C ILE A 43 -20.58 -28.55 24.67
N SER A 44 -21.22 -28.72 25.83
CA SER A 44 -22.50 -29.42 25.94
C SER A 44 -23.71 -28.61 25.43
N LEU A 45 -23.57 -27.30 25.20
CA LEU A 45 -24.62 -26.50 24.56
C LEU A 45 -24.93 -27.03 23.16
N PRO A 46 -26.17 -26.94 22.65
CA PRO A 46 -26.47 -27.28 21.26
C PRO A 46 -25.57 -26.53 20.27
N ILE A 47 -25.20 -27.18 19.16
CA ILE A 47 -24.27 -26.59 18.18
C ILE A 47 -24.78 -25.25 17.67
N GLU A 48 -26.09 -25.08 17.50
CA GLU A 48 -26.73 -23.85 17.06
C GLU A 48 -26.42 -22.68 18.00
N VAL A 49 -26.51 -22.91 19.32
CA VAL A 49 -26.19 -21.91 20.35
C VAL A 49 -24.70 -21.60 20.33
N ARG A 50 -23.84 -22.61 20.19
CA ARG A 50 -22.39 -22.40 20.09
C ARG A 50 -22.03 -21.60 18.84
N LEU A 51 -22.66 -21.86 17.70
CA LEU A 51 -22.44 -21.12 16.45
C LEU A 51 -22.83 -19.65 16.61
N ILE A 52 -23.93 -19.33 17.29
CA ILE A 52 -24.30 -17.94 17.62
C ILE A 52 -23.20 -17.28 18.45
N ILE A 53 -22.69 -17.97 19.48
CA ILE A 53 -21.61 -17.43 20.31
C ILE A 53 -20.33 -17.24 19.51
N TYR A 54 -19.97 -18.20 18.64
CA TYR A 54 -18.82 -18.08 17.76
C TYR A 54 -18.97 -16.92 16.79
N GLU A 55 -20.16 -16.69 16.22
CA GLU A 55 -20.43 -15.53 15.36
C GLU A 55 -20.11 -14.22 16.06
N TYR A 56 -20.62 -14.03 17.28
CA TYR A 56 -20.29 -12.86 18.08
C TYR A 56 -18.79 -12.77 18.38
N ALA A 57 -18.15 -13.89 18.71
CA ALA A 57 -16.74 -13.92 19.05
C ALA A 57 -15.82 -13.59 17.87
N VAL A 58 -16.14 -14.06 16.66
CA VAL A 58 -15.30 -13.89 15.46
C VAL A 58 -15.67 -12.68 14.60
N ALA A 59 -16.75 -11.97 14.95
CA ALA A 59 -17.15 -10.75 14.27
C ALA A 59 -16.13 -9.64 14.52
N ILE A 60 -15.71 -9.00 13.42
CA ILE A 60 -14.86 -7.83 13.44
C ILE A 60 -15.74 -6.63 13.05
N ASN A 61 -15.80 -5.63 13.93
CA ASN A 61 -16.59 -4.41 13.74
C ASN A 61 -16.07 -3.49 12.61
N LYS A 62 -15.10 -3.96 11.82
CA LYS A 62 -14.49 -3.26 10.70
C LYS A 62 -14.41 -4.19 9.51
N LYS A 63 -14.43 -3.60 8.32
CA LYS A 63 -14.19 -4.34 7.08
C LYS A 63 -12.79 -4.93 7.12
N ILE A 64 -12.67 -6.20 6.73
CA ILE A 64 -11.41 -6.93 6.66
C ILE A 64 -10.80 -6.65 5.31
N THR A 65 -9.82 -5.76 5.24
CA THR A 65 -9.02 -5.62 4.02
C THR A 65 -8.16 -6.86 3.84
N VAL A 66 -8.46 -7.64 2.81
CA VAL A 66 -7.79 -8.91 2.53
C VAL A 66 -6.48 -8.60 1.83
N HIS A 67 -5.38 -9.08 2.40
CA HIS A 67 -4.07 -9.04 1.74
C HIS A 67 -3.37 -10.37 1.90
N HIS A 68 -3.05 -11.05 0.81
CA HIS A 68 -2.38 -12.34 0.89
C HIS A 68 -1.00 -12.21 1.57
N VAL A 69 -0.72 -13.05 2.57
CA VAL A 69 0.58 -13.07 3.29
C VAL A 69 1.72 -13.32 2.30
N THR A 70 1.46 -14.20 1.34
CA THR A 70 2.27 -14.47 0.17
C THR A 70 1.30 -14.67 -0.96
N ARG A 71 1.62 -14.17 -2.17
CA ARG A 71 0.79 -14.42 -3.35
C ARG A 71 0.41 -15.89 -3.39
N ARG A 72 -0.86 -16.17 -3.67
CA ARG A 72 -1.42 -17.53 -3.73
C ARG A 72 -1.59 -18.28 -2.41
N SER A 73 -1.39 -17.64 -1.26
CA SER A 73 -1.62 -18.25 0.05
C SER A 73 -3.09 -18.18 0.46
N ASN A 74 -3.59 -19.22 1.13
CA ASN A 74 -4.88 -19.17 1.83
C ASN A 74 -4.83 -18.36 3.14
N LYS A 75 -3.66 -17.83 3.49
CA LYS A 75 -3.45 -16.92 4.61
C LYS A 75 -3.43 -15.50 4.08
N PHE A 76 -4.22 -14.66 4.72
CA PHE A 76 -4.26 -13.23 4.46
C PHE A 76 -4.03 -12.48 5.77
N LEU A 77 -3.50 -11.27 5.65
CA LEU A 77 -3.40 -10.28 6.70
C LEU A 77 -4.77 -9.66 6.91
N TRP A 78 -5.09 -9.35 8.16
CA TRP A 78 -6.34 -8.70 8.53
C TRP A 78 -6.00 -7.43 9.32
N GLY A 79 -6.31 -6.28 8.75
CA GLY A 79 -6.18 -4.98 9.42
C GLY A 79 -4.96 -4.15 9.01
N GLU A 80 -5.12 -2.83 9.17
CA GLU A 80 -4.23 -1.80 8.60
C GLU A 80 -2.79 -1.83 9.14
N LYS A 81 -2.60 -2.23 10.41
CA LYS A 81 -1.29 -2.18 11.09
C LYS A 81 -0.40 -3.42 10.85
N GLN A 82 -0.93 -4.50 10.27
CA GLN A 82 -0.09 -5.64 9.82
C GLN A 82 0.67 -5.33 8.52
N LEU A 83 0.26 -4.28 7.81
CA LEU A 83 0.80 -3.84 6.53
C LEU A 83 1.69 -2.61 6.67
N ASP A 84 2.52 -2.53 7.71
CA ASP A 84 3.57 -1.51 7.73
C ASP A 84 4.62 -1.85 6.65
N THR A 85 4.30 -1.49 5.42
CA THR A 85 5.03 -1.69 4.16
C THR A 85 6.14 -0.67 3.97
N ARG A 86 6.46 0.15 4.97
CA ARG A 86 7.61 1.08 4.91
C ARG A 86 8.98 0.39 4.81
N SER A 87 9.04 -0.94 4.91
CA SER A 87 10.24 -1.73 4.67
C SER A 87 10.17 -2.34 3.25
N SER A 88 10.41 -1.52 2.23
CA SER A 88 10.39 -1.90 0.80
C SER A 88 11.54 -2.84 0.39
N SER A 89 12.39 -3.25 1.32
CA SER A 89 13.50 -4.15 1.09
C SER A 89 13.11 -5.60 1.42
N SER A 90 13.12 -6.40 0.36
CA SER A 90 12.74 -7.80 0.30
C SER A 90 13.56 -8.66 1.27
N SER A 91 12.93 -9.19 2.33
CA SER A 91 13.02 -10.64 2.67
C SER A 91 12.48 -11.05 4.04
N SER A 92 12.08 -10.15 4.95
CA SER A 92 11.30 -10.60 6.13
C SER A 92 10.35 -9.54 6.68
N LYS A 93 9.07 -9.63 6.30
CA LYS A 93 7.97 -8.96 7.01
C LYS A 93 7.86 -9.59 8.41
N ILE A 94 8.67 -9.13 9.35
CA ILE A 94 8.49 -9.48 10.76
C ILE A 94 7.32 -8.63 11.26
N TRP A 95 6.24 -9.32 11.60
CA TRP A 95 4.98 -8.75 12.04
C TRP A 95 5.21 -7.93 13.31
N SER A 96 4.97 -6.62 13.25
CA SER A 96 4.90 -5.80 14.46
C SER A 96 3.62 -6.16 15.20
N ASN A 97 3.76 -7.08 16.16
CA ASN A 97 2.70 -7.52 17.07
C ASN A 97 2.16 -6.41 18.00
N SER A 98 2.49 -5.13 17.79
CA SER A 98 2.39 -4.15 18.88
C SER A 98 0.96 -3.79 19.29
N GLU A 99 -0.09 -3.98 18.47
CA GLU A 99 -1.44 -3.54 18.89
C GLU A 99 -2.64 -4.34 18.36
N GLN A 100 -2.45 -5.40 17.57
CA GLN A 100 -3.59 -6.19 17.07
C GLN A 100 -3.66 -7.53 17.78
N GLN A 101 -4.69 -7.69 18.62
CA GLN A 101 -5.04 -9.00 19.17
C GLN A 101 -5.20 -10.01 18.01
N PRO A 102 -4.69 -11.25 18.17
CA PRO A 102 -4.92 -12.29 17.18
C PRO A 102 -6.43 -12.45 16.95
N LEU A 103 -6.86 -12.74 15.70
CA LEU A 103 -8.28 -12.97 15.44
C LEU A 103 -8.83 -13.96 16.44
N ALA A 104 -10.01 -13.67 16.99
CA ALA A 104 -10.68 -14.59 17.90
C ALA A 104 -10.81 -15.99 17.29
N VAL A 105 -11.06 -16.10 15.98
CA VAL A 105 -11.08 -17.41 15.29
C VAL A 105 -9.74 -18.16 15.39
N LEU A 106 -8.61 -17.46 15.33
CA LEU A 106 -7.27 -18.04 15.48
C LEU A 106 -6.95 -18.39 16.93
N SER A 107 -7.44 -17.60 17.88
CA SER A 107 -7.30 -17.89 19.31
C SER A 107 -8.15 -19.10 19.70
N LEU A 108 -9.43 -19.10 19.31
CA LEU A 108 -10.37 -20.19 19.58
C LEU A 108 -9.89 -21.52 18.97
N SER A 109 -9.45 -21.50 17.71
CA SER A 109 -8.88 -22.68 17.04
C SER A 109 -7.61 -23.23 17.71
N GLN A 110 -6.92 -22.44 18.55
CA GLN A 110 -5.72 -22.86 19.28
C GLN A 110 -6.01 -23.39 20.69
N THR A 111 -7.20 -23.18 21.24
CA THR A 111 -7.52 -23.57 22.64
C THR A 111 -7.92 -25.04 22.77
N CYS A 112 -8.90 -25.48 21.96
CA CYS A 112 -9.54 -26.78 22.10
C CYS A 112 -9.82 -27.38 20.72
N ARG A 113 -9.57 -28.69 20.58
CA ARG A 113 -9.81 -29.44 19.33
C ARG A 113 -11.28 -29.40 18.90
N GLN A 114 -12.22 -29.41 19.84
CA GLN A 114 -13.65 -29.32 19.53
C GLN A 114 -14.02 -27.97 18.92
N PHE A 115 -13.48 -26.85 19.44
CA PHE A 115 -13.69 -25.54 18.83
C PHE A 115 -13.10 -25.45 17.44
N TYR A 116 -11.92 -26.03 17.24
CA TYR A 116 -11.34 -26.16 15.92
C TYR A 116 -12.28 -26.91 14.97
N MET A 117 -12.78 -28.07 15.38
CA MET A 117 -13.72 -28.87 14.57
C MET A 117 -15.02 -28.12 14.28
N ASP A 118 -15.60 -27.44 15.27
CA ASP A 118 -16.83 -26.68 15.09
C ASP A 118 -16.62 -25.54 14.08
N LEU A 119 -15.54 -24.77 14.20
CA LEU A 119 -15.20 -23.62 13.32
C LEU A 119 -14.73 -24.06 11.93
N GLU A 120 -14.07 -25.21 11.82
CA GLU A 120 -13.74 -25.82 10.53
C GLU A 120 -15.00 -26.28 9.80
N ASN A 121 -15.91 -26.92 10.55
CA ASN A 121 -17.15 -27.43 9.99
C ASN A 121 -18.21 -26.37 9.74
N ASN A 122 -18.11 -25.23 10.43
CA ASN A 122 -19.00 -24.10 10.28
C ASN A 122 -18.13 -22.84 10.23
N PRO A 123 -17.67 -22.42 9.04
CA PRO A 123 -16.72 -21.32 8.91
C PRO A 123 -17.42 -19.96 9.09
N VAL A 124 -18.01 -19.77 10.28
CA VAL A 124 -18.80 -18.60 10.70
C VAL A 124 -18.04 -17.29 10.56
N PHE A 125 -16.71 -17.33 10.63
CA PHE A 125 -15.85 -16.18 10.34
C PHE A 125 -16.12 -15.58 8.96
N TYR A 126 -16.31 -16.40 7.92
CA TYR A 126 -16.61 -15.89 6.57
C TYR A 126 -18.06 -15.39 6.43
N ARG A 127 -18.93 -15.86 7.32
CA ARG A 127 -20.36 -15.55 7.33
C ARG A 127 -20.67 -14.18 7.89
N VAL A 128 -20.01 -13.80 8.99
CA VAL A 128 -20.33 -12.58 9.73
C VAL A 128 -19.48 -11.38 9.34
N ASN A 129 -18.31 -11.61 8.74
CA ASN A 129 -17.38 -10.54 8.41
C ASN A 129 -17.57 -10.02 6.99
N THR A 130 -17.24 -8.75 6.79
CA THR A 130 -17.20 -8.10 5.48
C THR A 130 -15.76 -8.10 4.97
N PHE A 131 -15.54 -8.68 3.79
CA PHE A 131 -14.21 -8.70 3.15
C PHE A 131 -14.11 -7.55 2.16
N GLN A 132 -13.08 -6.72 2.33
CA GLN A 132 -12.77 -5.61 1.45
C GLN A 132 -11.52 -5.92 0.64
N PHE A 133 -11.59 -5.67 -0.66
CA PHE A 133 -10.50 -5.76 -1.63
C PHE A 133 -10.26 -4.36 -2.16
N THR A 134 -9.05 -3.83 -2.02
CA THR A 134 -8.73 -2.44 -2.41
C THR A 134 -7.85 -2.41 -3.65
N TRP A 135 -8.23 -1.59 -4.63
CA TRP A 135 -7.46 -1.21 -5.82
C TRP A 135 -6.16 -0.52 -5.46
N PRO A 136 -5.04 -0.82 -6.14
CA PRO A 136 -3.72 -0.65 -5.57
C PRO A 136 -3.52 0.76 -5.08
N ARG A 137 -3.11 0.82 -3.81
CA ARG A 137 -2.47 1.98 -3.22
C ARG A 137 -1.15 2.14 -3.97
N ALA A 138 -1.14 3.02 -4.97
CA ALA A 138 0.11 3.44 -5.58
C ALA A 138 1.03 3.91 -4.46
N ASP A 139 2.11 3.17 -4.20
CA ASP A 139 3.34 3.83 -3.79
C ASP A 139 3.68 4.74 -4.98
N THR A 140 3.21 5.99 -4.90
CA THR A 140 3.32 6.99 -5.96
C THR A 140 4.77 7.39 -6.26
N SER A 141 5.77 6.76 -5.63
CA SER A 141 7.17 7.08 -5.84
C SER A 141 7.85 6.29 -6.96
N THR A 142 7.26 5.19 -7.45
CA THR A 142 7.85 4.40 -8.56
C THR A 142 6.83 4.11 -9.67
N LEU A 143 6.65 5.08 -10.58
CA LEU A 143 6.01 4.85 -11.88
C LEU A 143 7.02 4.22 -12.86
N PRO A 144 6.61 3.25 -13.69
CA PRO A 144 5.98 3.62 -14.95
C PRO A 144 4.77 2.76 -15.38
N HIS A 145 3.89 3.37 -16.20
CA HIS A 145 2.81 2.79 -17.03
C HIS A 145 1.44 2.52 -16.40
N ILE A 146 0.55 3.53 -16.47
CA ILE A 146 -0.90 3.54 -16.19
C ILE A 146 -1.68 2.28 -16.62
N PHE A 147 -1.19 1.53 -17.60
CA PHE A 147 -1.82 0.31 -18.12
C PHE A 147 -1.58 -0.97 -17.29
N ALA A 148 -0.50 -1.07 -16.50
CA ALA A 148 -0.22 -2.27 -15.69
C ALA A 148 -0.99 -2.31 -14.37
N TRP A 149 -1.48 -1.16 -13.90
CA TRP A 149 -2.10 -0.97 -12.58
C TRP A 149 -3.56 -1.40 -12.51
N GLN A 150 -4.12 -1.84 -13.65
CA GLN A 150 -5.55 -2.12 -13.78
C GLN A 150 -5.92 -3.61 -13.63
N GLU A 151 -4.98 -4.48 -13.29
CA GLU A 151 -5.18 -5.93 -13.31
C GLU A 151 -5.42 -6.55 -11.92
N GLU A 152 -5.20 -5.82 -10.84
CA GLU A 152 -4.84 -6.44 -9.55
C GLU A 152 -5.98 -6.74 -8.54
N SER A 153 -7.08 -5.97 -8.42
CA SER A 153 -8.02 -6.27 -7.30
C SER A 153 -9.11 -7.28 -7.57
N LEU A 154 -9.64 -7.33 -8.79
CA LEU A 154 -10.49 -8.46 -9.16
C LEU A 154 -9.64 -9.73 -9.23
N ALA A 155 -8.34 -9.60 -9.54
CA ALA A 155 -7.37 -10.67 -9.36
C ALA A 155 -7.18 -11.01 -7.87
N GLU A 156 -7.11 -10.05 -6.95
CA GLU A 156 -7.01 -10.31 -5.51
C GLU A 156 -8.28 -11.00 -4.97
N LEU A 157 -9.47 -10.58 -5.42
CA LEU A 157 -10.71 -11.29 -5.12
C LEU A 157 -10.70 -12.72 -5.67
N SER A 158 -10.30 -12.93 -6.94
CA SER A 158 -10.26 -14.28 -7.51
C SER A 158 -9.19 -15.16 -6.87
N GLU A 159 -8.00 -14.61 -6.58
CA GLU A 159 -6.92 -15.30 -5.86
C GLU A 159 -7.40 -15.68 -4.44
N PHE A 160 -8.08 -14.79 -3.73
CA PHE A 160 -8.65 -15.07 -2.41
C PHE A 160 -9.70 -16.18 -2.46
N LEU A 161 -10.69 -16.04 -3.35
CA LEU A 161 -11.76 -17.03 -3.48
C LEU A 161 -11.19 -18.39 -3.87
N ALA A 162 -10.24 -18.45 -4.80
CA ALA A 162 -9.61 -19.69 -5.22
C ALA A 162 -8.70 -20.29 -4.11
N ALA A 163 -8.13 -19.48 -3.22
CA ALA A 163 -7.25 -19.96 -2.15
C ALA A 163 -8.00 -20.58 -0.96
N ILE A 164 -9.27 -20.24 -0.75
CA ILE A 164 -10.08 -20.79 0.35
C ILE A 164 -10.86 -22.05 -0.09
N THR A 165 -11.35 -22.86 0.85
CA THR A 165 -12.08 -24.09 0.50
C THR A 165 -13.49 -23.78 -0.04
N PRO A 166 -14.10 -24.66 -0.86
CA PRO A 166 -15.47 -24.47 -1.34
C PRO A 166 -16.48 -24.21 -0.21
N LYS A 167 -16.29 -24.91 0.92
CA LYS A 167 -17.11 -24.74 2.13
C LYS A 167 -16.99 -23.35 2.76
N ARG A 168 -15.79 -22.74 2.72
CA ARG A 168 -15.56 -21.36 3.18
C ARG A 168 -16.13 -20.35 2.19
N ARG A 169 -15.94 -20.56 0.88
CA ARG A 169 -16.55 -19.73 -0.17
C ARG A 169 -18.06 -19.65 -0.02
N ALA A 170 -18.71 -20.81 0.16
CA ALA A 170 -20.16 -20.91 0.28
C ALA A 170 -20.75 -20.09 1.43
N MET A 171 -19.95 -19.76 2.46
CA MET A 171 -20.38 -19.00 3.63
C MET A 171 -20.11 -17.49 3.52
N ILE A 172 -19.44 -17.01 2.48
CA ILE A 172 -19.17 -15.58 2.31
C ILE A 172 -20.49 -14.84 2.05
N ARG A 173 -20.78 -13.81 2.86
CA ARG A 173 -21.99 -12.99 2.73
C ARG A 173 -21.77 -11.59 2.16
N TYR A 174 -20.65 -10.96 2.52
CA TYR A 174 -20.41 -9.54 2.26
C TYR A 174 -19.02 -9.35 1.64
N VAL A 175 -18.99 -8.87 0.40
CA VAL A 175 -17.76 -8.56 -0.33
C VAL A 175 -17.81 -7.12 -0.79
N HIS A 176 -16.75 -6.37 -0.54
CA HIS A 176 -16.58 -4.99 -0.96
C HIS A 176 -15.33 -4.90 -1.85
N VAL A 177 -15.48 -4.40 -3.06
CA VAL A 177 -14.37 -4.12 -3.97
C VAL A 177 -14.25 -2.61 -4.08
N ALA A 178 -13.27 -2.04 -3.39
CA ALA A 178 -13.04 -0.60 -3.33
C ALA A 178 -11.95 -0.17 -4.30
N TYR A 179 -12.22 0.89 -5.05
CA TYR A 179 -11.30 1.56 -5.95
C TYR A 179 -10.79 2.82 -5.26
N ASP A 180 -9.54 2.80 -4.81
CA ASP A 180 -8.85 3.93 -4.19
C ASP A 180 -7.81 4.45 -5.18
N PHE A 181 -8.20 5.42 -6.02
CA PHE A 181 -7.30 6.00 -7.02
C PHE A 181 -7.29 7.52 -6.90
N ASN A 182 -6.11 8.05 -6.55
CA ASN A 182 -5.86 9.48 -6.44
C ASN A 182 -5.24 10.10 -7.71
N GLY A 183 -5.07 9.32 -8.79
CA GLY A 183 -4.48 9.79 -10.04
C GLY A 183 -5.50 10.32 -11.05
N GLU A 184 -4.99 10.90 -12.14
CA GLU A 184 -5.81 11.28 -13.30
C GLU A 184 -6.31 10.03 -14.05
N TRP A 185 -7.62 9.96 -14.26
CA TRP A 185 -8.27 8.82 -14.89
C TRP A 185 -8.24 8.93 -16.43
N ASP A 186 -7.66 7.92 -17.10
CA ASP A 186 -7.96 7.68 -18.52
C ASP A 186 -9.30 6.94 -18.63
N THR A 187 -10.34 7.72 -18.92
CA THR A 187 -11.72 7.26 -19.17
C THR A 187 -11.84 6.15 -20.23
N SER A 188 -10.98 6.17 -21.25
CA SER A 188 -11.04 5.21 -22.35
C SER A 188 -10.54 3.82 -21.94
N ALA A 189 -9.56 3.78 -21.04
CA ALA A 189 -9.01 2.57 -20.46
C ALA A 189 -10.02 1.90 -19.51
N PHE A 190 -10.62 2.66 -18.58
CA PHE A 190 -11.52 2.10 -17.56
C PHE A 190 -12.75 1.41 -18.16
N THR A 191 -13.39 2.06 -19.15
CA THR A 191 -14.61 1.53 -19.78
C THR A 191 -14.34 0.22 -20.55
N ARG A 192 -13.15 0.07 -21.12
CA ARG A 192 -12.74 -1.17 -21.80
C ARG A 192 -12.30 -2.25 -20.81
N LEU A 193 -11.59 -1.89 -19.73
CA LEU A 193 -10.85 -2.84 -18.92
C LEU A 193 -11.58 -3.38 -17.70
N VAL A 194 -12.59 -2.72 -17.15
CA VAL A 194 -13.37 -3.28 -16.01
C VAL A 194 -14.50 -4.21 -16.48
N PHE A 195 -14.99 -4.01 -17.70
CA PHE A 195 -16.23 -4.65 -18.15
C PHE A 195 -16.10 -5.60 -19.33
N ARG A 196 -14.96 -5.59 -20.05
CA ARG A 196 -14.75 -6.49 -21.20
C ARG A 196 -13.56 -7.43 -21.07
N ASP A 197 -12.83 -7.37 -19.97
CA ASP A 197 -11.64 -8.20 -19.83
C ASP A 197 -12.04 -9.67 -19.57
N PRO A 198 -11.72 -10.61 -20.49
CA PRO A 198 -11.99 -12.03 -20.30
C PRO A 198 -11.31 -12.59 -19.04
N ARG A 199 -10.34 -11.90 -18.43
CA ARG A 199 -9.66 -12.35 -17.22
C ARG A 199 -10.58 -12.35 -15.98
N TYR A 200 -11.62 -11.51 -15.94
CA TYR A 200 -12.62 -11.58 -14.86
C TYR A 200 -13.57 -12.77 -15.01
N SER A 201 -13.56 -13.44 -16.16
CA SER A 201 -14.34 -14.67 -16.34
C SER A 201 -14.00 -15.72 -15.29
N HIS A 202 -12.80 -15.71 -14.71
CA HIS A 202 -12.40 -16.66 -13.66
C HIS A 202 -12.97 -16.32 -12.28
N ALA A 203 -13.27 -15.05 -11.99
CA ALA A 203 -13.90 -14.68 -10.73
C ALA A 203 -15.37 -15.15 -10.67
N LEU A 204 -16.06 -15.21 -11.81
CA LEU A 204 -17.48 -15.54 -11.86
C LEU A 204 -17.80 -16.99 -11.42
N PRO A 205 -17.12 -18.05 -11.90
CA PRO A 205 -17.26 -19.41 -11.38
C PRO A 205 -16.90 -19.55 -9.90
N LEU A 206 -15.99 -18.72 -9.38
CA LEU A 206 -15.64 -18.75 -7.95
C LEU A 206 -16.72 -18.07 -7.11
N LEU A 207 -17.30 -16.98 -7.61
CA LEU A 207 -18.41 -16.27 -6.99
C LEU A 207 -19.72 -17.07 -7.04
N SER A 208 -19.97 -17.89 -8.07
CA SER A 208 -21.13 -18.80 -8.11
C SER A 208 -21.11 -19.83 -6.98
N GLN A 209 -19.92 -20.18 -6.48
CA GLN A 209 -19.78 -21.04 -5.30
C GLN A 209 -20.06 -20.32 -3.97
N CYS A 210 -20.21 -19.00 -3.95
CA CYS A 210 -20.55 -18.22 -2.76
C CYS A 210 -22.06 -18.22 -2.51
N LYS A 211 -22.61 -19.38 -2.13
CA LYS A 211 -24.06 -19.61 -2.00
C LYS A 211 -24.80 -18.65 -1.06
N ASP A 212 -24.13 -18.19 0.00
CA ASP A 212 -24.71 -17.26 0.98
C ASP A 212 -24.48 -15.78 0.65
N ILE A 213 -23.90 -15.43 -0.50
CA ILE A 213 -23.57 -14.03 -0.81
C ILE A 213 -24.83 -13.16 -0.83
N ARG A 214 -24.86 -12.14 0.02
CA ARG A 214 -25.99 -11.21 0.15
C ARG A 214 -25.70 -9.87 -0.51
N GLU A 215 -24.42 -9.49 -0.52
CA GLU A 215 -23.98 -8.19 -0.99
C GLU A 215 -22.58 -8.27 -1.60
N LEU A 216 -22.47 -7.83 -2.85
CA LEU A 216 -21.21 -7.47 -3.49
C LEU A 216 -21.25 -5.98 -3.80
N SER A 217 -20.42 -5.19 -3.13
CA SER A 217 -20.41 -3.73 -3.26
C SER A 217 -19.15 -3.25 -3.98
N PHE A 218 -19.30 -2.57 -5.11
CA PHE A 218 -18.21 -1.83 -5.75
C PHE A 218 -18.19 -0.40 -5.22
N ILE A 219 -17.10 -0.01 -4.58
CA ILE A 219 -16.90 1.34 -4.05
C ILE A 219 -15.97 2.06 -5.01
N LEU A 220 -16.49 2.99 -5.79
CA LEU A 220 -15.74 3.79 -6.76
C LEU A 220 -15.36 5.15 -6.15
N PRO A 221 -14.26 5.81 -6.50
CA PRO A 221 -13.91 7.09 -5.88
C PRO A 221 -14.79 8.23 -6.41
N SER A 222 -15.13 9.18 -5.52
CA SER A 222 -16.00 10.33 -5.83
C SER A 222 -15.40 11.31 -6.84
N ASN A 223 -14.08 11.37 -6.94
CA ASN A 223 -13.36 12.30 -7.81
C ASN A 223 -13.32 11.89 -9.29
N LEU A 224 -14.04 10.84 -9.69
CA LEU A 224 -14.10 10.38 -11.08
C LEU A 224 -14.76 11.45 -11.98
N PRO A 225 -14.01 12.18 -12.84
CA PRO A 225 -14.55 13.31 -13.60
C PRO A 225 -15.62 12.91 -14.64
N TYR A 226 -15.83 11.60 -14.83
CA TYR A 226 -16.82 11.03 -15.74
C TYR A 226 -17.53 9.82 -15.13
N PHE A 227 -17.67 9.81 -13.80
CA PHE A 227 -18.36 8.77 -13.04
C PHE A 227 -19.67 8.32 -13.69
N SER A 228 -20.48 9.28 -14.12
CA SER A 228 -21.76 9.05 -14.77
C SER A 228 -21.62 8.33 -16.12
N ILE A 229 -20.64 8.70 -16.97
CA ILE A 229 -20.48 8.11 -18.31
C ILE A 229 -20.03 6.65 -18.20
N ILE A 230 -19.13 6.37 -17.27
CA ILE A 230 -18.58 5.04 -17.03
C ILE A 230 -19.66 4.07 -16.54
N LEU A 231 -20.44 4.48 -15.54
CA LEU A 231 -21.58 3.69 -15.05
C LEU A 231 -22.60 3.48 -16.15
N VAL A 232 -22.98 4.54 -16.88
CA VAL A 232 -23.93 4.46 -17.99
C VAL A 232 -23.47 3.48 -19.05
N ASN A 233 -22.22 3.55 -19.50
CA ASN A 233 -21.71 2.65 -20.54
C ASN A 233 -21.57 1.20 -20.04
N GLY A 234 -21.14 0.99 -18.80
CA GLY A 234 -21.03 -0.33 -18.19
C GLY A 234 -22.39 -1.00 -18.00
N LEU A 235 -23.37 -0.26 -17.51
CA LEU A 235 -24.74 -0.73 -17.30
C LEU A 235 -25.47 -0.97 -18.62
N ASN A 236 -25.38 -0.03 -19.56
CA ASN A 236 -25.98 -0.18 -20.89
C ASN A 236 -25.39 -1.39 -21.61
N SER A 237 -24.08 -1.60 -21.49
CA SER A 237 -23.43 -2.81 -22.03
C SER A 237 -23.93 -4.08 -21.36
N ALA A 238 -24.11 -4.09 -20.03
CA ALA A 238 -24.63 -5.24 -19.29
C ALA A 238 -26.09 -5.56 -19.64
N GLN A 239 -26.91 -4.54 -19.90
CA GLN A 239 -28.30 -4.70 -20.34
C GLN A 239 -28.43 -5.16 -21.78
N GLN A 240 -27.52 -4.74 -22.67
CA GLN A 240 -27.56 -5.10 -24.08
C GLN A 240 -26.94 -6.47 -24.37
N ARG A 241 -26.09 -7.00 -23.47
CA ARG A 241 -25.32 -8.24 -23.67
C ARG A 241 -25.61 -9.28 -22.59
N HIS A 242 -26.77 -9.91 -22.69
CA HIS A 242 -27.17 -11.02 -21.81
C HIS A 242 -26.43 -12.34 -22.14
N ASP A 243 -25.72 -12.39 -23.26
CA ASP A 243 -24.94 -13.50 -23.77
C ASP A 243 -23.54 -13.61 -23.15
N ILE A 244 -23.05 -12.52 -22.54
CA ILE A 244 -21.70 -12.46 -21.96
C ILE A 244 -21.75 -12.53 -20.42
N PRO A 245 -20.94 -13.40 -19.80
CA PRO A 245 -20.72 -13.42 -18.35
C PRO A 245 -20.24 -12.07 -17.81
N MET A 246 -21.06 -11.41 -16.98
CA MET A 246 -20.68 -10.17 -16.30
C MET A 246 -21.12 -10.21 -14.84
N LEU A 247 -20.33 -9.61 -13.93
CA LEU A 247 -20.65 -9.51 -12.50
C LEU A 247 -22.06 -8.94 -12.25
N TRP A 248 -22.48 -8.02 -13.11
CA TRP A 248 -23.76 -7.31 -13.06
C TRP A 248 -24.96 -8.15 -13.50
N ASN A 249 -24.71 -9.22 -14.25
CA ASN A 249 -25.74 -10.09 -14.82
C ASN A 249 -25.92 -11.39 -14.01
N LEU A 250 -25.26 -11.52 -12.84
CA LEU A 250 -25.41 -12.68 -11.97
C LEU A 250 -26.78 -12.63 -11.24
N PRO A 251 -27.69 -13.59 -11.49
CA PRO A 251 -29.08 -13.56 -11.02
C PRO A 251 -29.23 -13.69 -9.50
N PHE A 252 -28.26 -14.30 -8.80
CA PHE A 252 -28.29 -14.47 -7.35
C PHE A 252 -27.55 -13.35 -6.60
N LEU A 253 -26.89 -12.43 -7.31
CA LEU A 253 -25.97 -11.48 -6.71
C LEU A 253 -26.55 -10.07 -6.74
N ARG A 254 -26.83 -9.53 -5.54
CA ARG A 254 -27.11 -8.10 -5.42
C ARG A 254 -25.80 -7.32 -5.48
N VAL A 255 -25.48 -6.83 -6.67
CA VAL A 255 -24.35 -5.91 -6.87
C VAL A 255 -24.79 -4.52 -6.43
N LYS A 256 -24.10 -3.88 -5.50
CA LYS A 256 -24.29 -2.47 -5.16
C LYS A 256 -23.14 -1.65 -5.70
N VAL A 257 -23.41 -0.41 -6.09
CA VAL A 257 -22.35 0.55 -6.39
C VAL A 257 -22.50 1.75 -5.49
N ALA A 258 -21.37 2.15 -4.91
CA ALA A 258 -21.27 3.31 -4.05
C ALA A 258 -20.13 4.21 -4.55
N ALA A 259 -20.28 5.52 -4.40
CA ALA A 259 -19.18 6.47 -4.56
C ALA A 259 -18.51 6.68 -3.19
N ALA A 260 -17.20 6.66 -3.09
CA ALA A 260 -16.46 7.00 -1.89
C ALA A 260 -16.22 8.51 -1.86
N GLU A 261 -16.98 9.23 -1.06
CA GLU A 261 -16.72 10.64 -0.73
C GLU A 261 -16.07 10.69 0.65
N GLY A 262 -14.86 11.23 0.75
CA GLY A 262 -14.10 11.27 2.01
C GLY A 262 -13.85 9.89 2.65
N GLY A 263 -13.79 8.82 1.86
CA GLY A 263 -13.61 7.44 2.35
C GLY A 263 -14.89 6.73 2.79
N HIS A 264 -16.04 7.39 2.73
CA HIS A 264 -17.33 6.79 3.06
C HIS A 264 -18.13 6.45 1.79
N PRO A 265 -18.66 5.22 1.66
CA PRO A 265 -19.49 4.85 0.53
C PRO A 265 -20.85 5.56 0.60
N LEU A 266 -21.06 6.54 -0.27
CA LEU A 266 -22.35 7.09 -0.63
C LEU A 266 -23.09 6.06 -1.49
N ALA A 267 -24.13 5.43 -0.94
CA ALA A 267 -24.91 4.43 -1.65
C ALA A 267 -25.63 5.08 -2.85
N LEU A 268 -25.25 4.71 -4.08
CA LEU A 268 -25.87 5.21 -5.30
C LEU A 268 -27.10 4.39 -5.73
N GLY A 269 -27.24 3.20 -5.16
CA GLY A 269 -28.32 2.25 -5.45
C GLY A 269 -27.77 0.82 -5.55
N ASP A 270 -28.67 -0.15 -5.73
CA ASP A 270 -28.28 -1.49 -6.16
C ASP A 270 -28.32 -1.62 -7.69
N SER A 271 -27.72 -2.66 -8.24
CA SER A 271 -27.63 -2.91 -9.69
C SER A 271 -29.00 -2.95 -10.35
N ALA A 272 -30.03 -3.37 -9.62
CA ALA A 272 -31.43 -3.36 -10.06
C ALA A 272 -32.03 -1.94 -10.15
N THR A 273 -31.62 -1.03 -9.26
CA THR A 273 -32.00 0.39 -9.25
C THR A 273 -31.23 1.18 -10.32
N ILE A 274 -29.92 0.96 -10.40
CA ILE A 274 -28.99 1.73 -11.26
C ILE A 274 -29.20 1.39 -12.75
N SER A 275 -29.61 0.16 -13.08
CA SER A 275 -29.92 -0.25 -14.45
C SER A 275 -31.26 0.29 -14.99
N ARG A 276 -32.19 0.75 -14.15
CA ARG A 276 -33.53 1.20 -14.59
C ARG A 276 -33.74 2.71 -14.59
N LEU A 277 -32.80 3.49 -14.06
CA LEU A 277 -32.80 4.93 -14.21
C LEU A 277 -32.36 5.26 -15.64
N SER A 278 -33.20 5.91 -16.45
CA SER A 278 -32.66 6.68 -17.58
C SER A 278 -31.77 7.75 -16.95
N TRP A 279 -30.46 7.59 -17.09
CA TRP A 279 -29.50 8.44 -16.38
C TRP A 279 -29.59 9.91 -16.83
N ASP A 280 -30.25 10.21 -17.95
CA ASP A 280 -30.63 11.56 -18.33
C ASP A 280 -31.59 12.21 -17.33
N ARG A 281 -32.46 11.43 -16.68
CA ARG A 281 -33.35 11.90 -15.60
C ARG A 281 -32.60 12.01 -14.27
N PHE A 282 -31.72 11.06 -13.95
CA PHE A 282 -30.87 11.15 -12.75
C PHE A 282 -29.92 12.35 -12.79
N ARG A 283 -29.41 12.71 -13.98
CA ARG A 283 -28.57 13.89 -14.21
C ARG A 283 -29.34 15.20 -14.02
N HIS A 284 -30.63 15.22 -14.34
CA HIS A 284 -31.51 16.35 -14.04
C HIS A 284 -31.91 16.41 -12.57
N ASP A 285 -32.24 15.27 -11.96
CA ASP A 285 -32.75 15.19 -10.58
C ASP A 285 -31.64 15.28 -9.51
N SER A 286 -30.37 14.99 -9.83
CA SER A 286 -29.25 15.16 -8.90
C SER A 286 -28.86 16.62 -8.66
N GLN A 287 -29.27 17.52 -9.56
CA GLN A 287 -29.18 18.97 -9.33
C GLN A 287 -30.25 19.47 -8.35
N ASP A 288 -31.30 18.68 -8.08
CA ASP A 288 -32.39 19.01 -7.17
C ASP A 288 -32.51 17.98 -6.03
N HIS A 289 -31.68 18.17 -4.99
CA HIS A 289 -31.53 17.28 -3.82
C HIS A 289 -32.77 17.11 -2.90
N ARG A 290 -34.01 17.38 -3.35
CA ARG A 290 -35.21 17.31 -2.48
C ARG A 290 -36.30 16.32 -2.87
N VAL A 291 -36.24 15.65 -4.04
CA VAL A 291 -37.42 14.92 -4.56
C VAL A 291 -37.46 13.41 -4.18
N PHE A 292 -36.40 12.84 -3.60
CA PHE A 292 -36.29 11.38 -3.41
C PHE A 292 -37.09 10.75 -2.26
N ARG A 293 -38.17 11.36 -1.76
CA ARG A 293 -39.04 10.73 -0.76
C ARG A 293 -40.47 10.53 -1.29
N ARG A 294 -40.79 9.27 -1.61
CA ARG A 294 -42.12 8.62 -1.76
C ARG A 294 -42.69 8.49 -3.18
N ASP A 295 -42.43 7.36 -3.83
CA ASP A 295 -43.37 6.84 -4.84
C ASP A 295 -43.51 5.30 -4.74
N GLU A 296 -44.55 4.85 -4.03
CA GLU A 296 -44.88 3.43 -3.82
C GLU A 296 -45.42 2.74 -5.09
N ARG A 297 -45.91 3.50 -6.08
CA ARG A 297 -46.39 2.94 -7.35
C ARG A 297 -45.23 2.40 -8.19
N PHE A 298 -44.07 3.06 -8.14
CA PHE A 298 -42.84 2.61 -8.78
C PHE A 298 -42.36 1.27 -8.19
N ILE A 299 -42.38 1.12 -6.86
CA ILE A 299 -41.98 -0.12 -6.17
C ILE A 299 -42.88 -1.31 -6.58
N THR A 300 -44.18 -1.06 -6.78
CA THR A 300 -45.15 -2.12 -7.13
C THR A 300 -45.00 -2.58 -8.58
N GLN A 301 -44.79 -1.66 -9.54
CA GLN A 301 -44.49 -2.01 -10.94
C GLN A 301 -43.09 -2.66 -11.08
N PHE A 302 -42.12 -2.21 -10.27
CA PHE A 302 -40.75 -2.72 -10.20
C PHE A 302 -40.70 -4.20 -9.79
N ASN A 303 -41.46 -4.58 -8.76
CA ASN A 303 -41.57 -5.97 -8.32
C ASN A 303 -42.25 -6.85 -9.38
N ARG A 304 -43.30 -6.35 -10.05
CA ARG A 304 -44.03 -7.10 -11.09
C ARG A 304 -43.16 -7.42 -12.32
N ALA A 305 -42.28 -6.49 -12.72
CA ALA A 305 -41.32 -6.69 -13.82
C ALA A 305 -40.12 -7.59 -13.45
N MET A 306 -39.70 -7.58 -12.17
CA MET A 306 -38.68 -8.50 -11.64
C MET A 306 -39.15 -9.95 -11.65
N PHE A 307 -40.38 -10.23 -11.23
CA PHE A 307 -40.91 -11.60 -11.21
C PHE A 307 -41.26 -12.15 -12.59
N ALA A 308 -41.49 -11.29 -13.59
CA ALA A 308 -41.76 -11.73 -14.97
C ALA A 308 -40.51 -12.22 -15.70
N ARG A 309 -39.31 -11.69 -15.41
CA ARG A 309 -38.06 -12.04 -16.12
C ARG A 309 -37.33 -13.27 -15.59
N TYR A 310 -37.58 -13.67 -14.34
CA TYR A 310 -36.96 -14.86 -13.72
C TYR A 310 -37.90 -16.08 -13.66
N ARG A 311 -39.09 -16.00 -14.28
CA ARG A 311 -40.06 -17.11 -14.36
C ARG A 311 -39.91 -18.00 -15.60
N GLY A 312 -39.01 -17.67 -16.52
CA GLY A 312 -38.54 -18.67 -17.48
C GLY A 312 -37.60 -19.62 -16.74
N ASN A 313 -37.95 -20.90 -16.65
CA ASN A 313 -37.15 -21.94 -15.98
C ASN A 313 -35.74 -22.15 -16.58
N GLU A 314 -35.36 -21.38 -17.60
CA GLU A 314 -34.10 -21.52 -18.31
C GLU A 314 -33.17 -20.38 -17.92
N ARG A 315 -32.28 -20.66 -16.96
CA ARG A 315 -31.08 -19.84 -16.75
C ARG A 315 -30.30 -19.79 -18.07
N PRO A 316 -29.70 -18.66 -18.47
CA PRO A 316 -28.83 -18.61 -19.65
C PRO A 316 -27.79 -19.75 -19.61
N GLN A 317 -27.50 -20.39 -20.75
CA GLN A 317 -26.61 -21.55 -20.79
C GLN A 317 -25.25 -21.26 -20.14
N TRP A 318 -24.66 -20.09 -20.42
CA TRP A 318 -23.40 -19.67 -19.82
C TRP A 318 -23.43 -19.63 -18.28
N PHE A 319 -24.59 -19.37 -17.69
CA PHE A 319 -24.77 -19.31 -16.24
C PHE A 319 -24.86 -20.72 -15.65
N GLN A 320 -25.52 -21.65 -16.34
CA GLN A 320 -25.51 -23.06 -15.97
C GLN A 320 -24.11 -23.65 -16.07
N ASP A 321 -23.35 -23.24 -17.09
CA ASP A 321 -21.96 -23.66 -17.29
C ASP A 321 -21.01 -23.17 -16.18
N MET A 322 -21.36 -22.13 -15.41
CA MET A 322 -20.55 -21.67 -14.26
C MET A 322 -20.60 -22.59 -13.05
N ASP A 323 -21.66 -23.40 -12.94
CA ASP A 323 -21.78 -24.41 -11.89
C ASP A 323 -20.95 -25.67 -12.22
N ASN A 324 -20.32 -25.72 -13.41
CA ASN A 324 -19.49 -26.84 -13.84
C ASN A 324 -18.16 -26.89 -13.03
N PRO A 325 -17.85 -28.03 -12.37
CA PRO A 325 -16.60 -28.19 -11.61
C PRO A 325 -15.34 -27.97 -12.45
N ASP A 326 -15.36 -28.28 -13.75
CA ASP A 326 -14.21 -28.08 -14.65
C ASP A 326 -13.93 -26.60 -14.86
N ARG A 327 -14.96 -25.75 -14.95
CA ARG A 327 -14.79 -24.29 -15.06
C ARG A 327 -14.20 -23.70 -13.79
N VAL A 328 -14.63 -24.21 -12.64
CA VAL A 328 -14.05 -23.82 -11.35
C VAL A 328 -12.59 -24.27 -11.27
N GLN A 329 -12.29 -25.49 -11.71
CA GLN A 329 -10.92 -26.00 -11.71
C GLN A 329 -10.03 -25.20 -12.68
N GLN A 330 -10.53 -24.87 -13.87
CA GLN A 330 -9.85 -23.96 -14.81
C GLN A 330 -9.60 -22.59 -14.20
N ALA A 331 -10.58 -22.02 -13.48
CA ALA A 331 -10.41 -20.76 -12.76
C ALA A 331 -9.30 -20.87 -11.70
N ILE A 332 -9.30 -21.94 -10.88
CA ILE A 332 -8.25 -22.19 -9.88
C ILE A 332 -6.87 -22.33 -10.53
N THR A 333 -6.77 -23.11 -11.60
CA THR A 333 -5.53 -23.33 -12.36
C THR A 333 -5.03 -22.02 -12.99
N ALA A 334 -5.92 -21.19 -13.53
CA ALA A 334 -5.57 -19.89 -14.12
C ALA A 334 -5.01 -18.90 -13.09
N GLN A 335 -5.46 -18.97 -11.82
CA GLN A 335 -4.85 -18.20 -10.73
C GLN A 335 -3.44 -18.71 -10.34
N GLY A 336 -3.04 -19.88 -10.85
CA GLY A 336 -1.75 -20.52 -10.59
C GLY A 336 -1.55 -20.93 -9.13
N LEU A 337 -2.64 -21.08 -8.37
CA LEU A 337 -2.61 -21.35 -6.93
C LEU A 337 -2.11 -22.75 -6.61
N ASP A 338 -1.24 -22.86 -5.60
CA ASP A 338 -0.81 -24.14 -5.03
C ASP A 338 -1.81 -24.58 -3.93
N VAL A 339 -3.05 -24.86 -4.33
CA VAL A 339 -4.17 -25.14 -3.39
C VAL A 339 -3.94 -26.40 -2.55
N HIS A 340 -3.27 -27.41 -3.11
CA HIS A 340 -3.01 -28.70 -2.48
C HIS A 340 -1.56 -28.90 -2.02
N GLY A 341 -0.66 -27.94 -2.27
CA GLY A 341 0.77 -28.14 -2.05
C GLY A 341 1.40 -29.08 -3.09
N GLU A 342 0.72 -29.37 -4.20
CA GLU A 342 1.17 -30.32 -5.24
C GLU A 342 2.52 -29.91 -5.83
N ASN A 343 2.76 -28.61 -6.01
CA ASN A 343 4.07 -28.11 -6.46
C ASN A 343 5.17 -28.32 -5.39
N ARG A 344 4.80 -28.49 -4.11
CA ARG A 344 5.72 -28.87 -3.02
C ARG A 344 5.87 -30.38 -2.87
N ILE A 345 4.97 -31.16 -3.49
CA ILE A 345 4.99 -32.62 -3.48
C ILE A 345 5.78 -33.16 -4.70
N ALA A 346 5.69 -32.49 -5.85
CA ALA A 346 6.36 -32.89 -7.09
C ALA A 346 7.88 -32.62 -7.12
N GLN A 347 8.40 -31.80 -6.19
CA GLN A 347 9.84 -31.60 -6.03
C GLN A 347 10.44 -32.73 -5.16
N ASN A 348 10.90 -33.79 -5.84
CA ASN A 348 11.74 -34.92 -5.39
C ASN A 348 11.26 -35.82 -4.20
N PRO A 349 10.81 -37.06 -4.46
CA PRO A 349 10.45 -38.06 -3.45
C PRO A 349 11.61 -38.65 -2.63
N SER A 350 12.86 -38.62 -3.13
CA SER A 350 14.04 -39.24 -2.50
C SER A 350 14.67 -38.42 -1.37
N GLN A 351 14.23 -37.19 -1.13
CA GLN A 351 14.64 -36.34 0.00
C GLN A 351 13.62 -36.32 1.15
N ARG A 352 12.65 -37.25 1.16
CA ARG A 352 11.66 -37.36 2.24
C ARG A 352 12.08 -38.42 3.25
N THR A 353 12.81 -37.98 4.27
CA THR A 353 12.55 -38.42 5.66
C THR A 353 11.95 -37.25 6.45
N GLY A 354 10.76 -36.83 5.99
CA GLY A 354 9.72 -36.10 6.74
C GLY A 354 9.80 -34.57 6.77
N PRO A 355 8.82 -33.82 6.19
CA PRO A 355 8.66 -32.40 6.44
C PRO A 355 7.55 -32.14 7.48
N VAL A 356 7.96 -31.87 8.72
CA VAL A 356 7.07 -31.40 9.78
C VAL A 356 6.82 -29.90 9.61
N SER A 357 5.61 -29.44 9.96
CA SER A 357 5.18 -28.05 9.89
C SER A 357 6.20 -27.06 10.51
N SER A 358 6.15 -25.81 10.05
CA SER A 358 6.98 -24.69 10.51
C SER A 358 6.99 -24.42 12.03
N ARG A 359 6.07 -25.02 12.82
CA ARG A 359 6.15 -25.01 14.29
C ARG A 359 7.38 -25.77 14.85
N THR A 360 7.99 -26.66 14.05
CA THR A 360 9.09 -27.56 14.48
C THR A 360 10.49 -27.01 14.16
N ARG A 361 10.62 -26.09 13.19
CA ARG A 361 11.89 -25.38 12.90
C ARG A 361 12.39 -24.46 14.02
N ARG A 362 11.62 -24.30 15.11
CA ARG A 362 12.08 -23.57 16.30
C ARG A 362 13.03 -24.39 17.19
N LYS A 363 13.40 -25.62 16.83
CA LYS A 363 14.31 -26.47 17.62
C LYS A 363 15.77 -26.55 17.12
N ASP A 364 16.08 -26.09 15.91
CA ASP A 364 17.46 -26.09 15.37
C ASP A 364 18.20 -24.76 15.51
N THR A 365 17.81 -23.95 16.49
CA THR A 365 18.67 -22.84 16.91
C THR A 365 19.73 -23.36 17.85
N ILE A 366 20.98 -23.41 17.38
CA ILE A 366 22.16 -23.71 18.19
C ILE A 366 22.13 -22.78 19.41
N TYR A 367 21.91 -23.38 20.57
CA TYR A 367 21.88 -22.69 21.86
C TYR A 367 23.33 -22.50 22.30
N ASP A 368 23.78 -21.25 22.46
CA ASP A 368 25.00 -20.99 23.19
C ASP A 368 24.68 -21.10 24.69
N HIS A 369 24.98 -22.26 25.26
CA HIS A 369 24.69 -22.58 26.66
C HIS A 369 25.40 -21.64 27.65
N SER A 370 26.41 -20.86 27.22
CA SER A 370 27.15 -19.95 28.09
C SER A 370 26.48 -18.59 28.29
N LEU A 371 25.68 -18.12 27.33
CA LEU A 371 25.10 -16.77 27.34
C LEU A 371 23.56 -16.73 27.41
N GLY A 372 22.88 -17.86 27.22
CA GLY A 372 21.41 -17.94 27.34
C GLY A 372 20.63 -17.13 26.29
N VAL A 373 21.30 -16.65 25.24
CA VAL A 373 20.71 -15.87 24.14
C VAL A 373 20.79 -16.67 22.84
N LEU A 374 19.70 -16.65 22.07
CA LEU A 374 19.64 -17.15 20.70
C LEU A 374 20.68 -16.47 19.82
N ARG A 375 21.79 -17.16 19.49
CA ARG A 375 22.73 -16.69 18.46
C ARG A 375 22.05 -16.79 17.10
N ARG A 376 21.82 -15.63 16.47
CA ARG A 376 21.40 -15.49 15.07
C ARG A 376 22.36 -14.58 14.34
N ASP A 377 23.64 -14.83 14.53
CA ASP A 377 24.69 -14.01 13.93
C ASP A 377 25.00 -14.61 12.56
N ILE A 378 24.28 -14.15 11.54
CA ILE A 378 24.83 -14.23 10.18
C ILE A 378 26.12 -13.38 10.25
N PRO A 379 27.31 -13.94 10.02
CA PRO A 379 28.55 -13.16 10.12
C PRO A 379 28.53 -12.06 9.05
N GLN A 380 28.91 -10.83 9.39
CA GLN A 380 28.84 -9.67 8.49
C GLN A 380 29.55 -9.91 7.15
N TYR A 381 30.65 -10.66 7.19
CA TYR A 381 31.44 -11.05 6.02
C TYR A 381 31.44 -12.57 5.86
N SER A 382 31.46 -13.02 4.60
CA SER A 382 31.74 -14.42 4.26
C SER A 382 33.22 -14.71 4.47
N ASP A 383 33.60 -15.99 4.37
CA ASP A 383 35.00 -16.42 4.45
C ASP A 383 35.89 -15.75 3.37
N ASN A 384 35.28 -15.27 2.28
CA ASN A 384 35.96 -14.53 1.22
C ASN A 384 35.96 -13.00 1.45
N GLY A 385 35.52 -12.52 2.61
CA GLY A 385 35.43 -11.10 2.92
C GLY A 385 34.28 -10.36 2.22
N ILE A 386 33.32 -11.07 1.62
CA ILE A 386 32.16 -10.49 0.93
C ILE A 386 31.08 -10.18 1.95
N LEU A 387 30.46 -9.01 1.87
CA LEU A 387 29.36 -8.63 2.74
C LEU A 387 28.18 -9.59 2.55
N THR A 388 27.77 -10.26 3.63
CA THR A 388 26.59 -11.16 3.62
C THR A 388 25.32 -10.47 4.11
N TRP A 389 25.48 -9.36 4.83
CA TRP A 389 24.36 -8.56 5.31
C TRP A 389 23.72 -7.79 4.17
N ASN A 390 22.39 -7.78 4.14
CA ASN A 390 21.66 -6.98 3.18
C ASN A 390 21.65 -5.52 3.64
N PHE A 391 21.91 -4.61 2.71
CA PHE A 391 21.81 -3.18 2.94
C PHE A 391 20.83 -2.55 1.95
N LYS A 392 20.19 -1.46 2.37
CA LYS A 392 19.13 -0.78 1.64
C LYS A 392 19.68 0.25 0.66
N GLU A 393 20.63 1.06 1.11
CA GLU A 393 21.22 2.15 0.33
C GLU A 393 22.60 2.54 0.85
N VAL A 394 23.37 3.21 -0.01
CA VAL A 394 24.65 3.84 0.34
C VAL A 394 24.39 5.30 0.66
N THR A 395 24.80 5.77 1.83
CA THR A 395 24.61 7.15 2.31
C THR A 395 25.87 7.99 2.34
N GLY A 396 27.03 7.35 2.27
CA GLY A 396 28.31 8.04 2.33
C GLY A 396 29.42 7.21 1.70
N ILE A 397 30.47 7.89 1.23
CA ILE A 397 31.68 7.26 0.70
C ILE A 397 32.88 8.03 1.27
N ARG A 398 33.86 7.32 1.81
CA ARG A 398 35.08 7.90 2.40
C ARG A 398 36.31 7.04 2.14
N LEU A 399 37.49 7.60 2.40
CA LEU A 399 38.71 6.83 2.61
C LEU A 399 38.90 6.64 4.12
N ASN A 400 39.21 5.42 4.55
CA ASN A 400 39.61 5.17 5.93
C ASN A 400 41.09 5.49 6.16
N ASP A 401 41.58 5.27 7.39
CA ASP A 401 42.97 5.57 7.77
C ASP A 401 44.00 4.76 6.96
N SER A 402 43.59 3.60 6.43
CA SER A 402 44.40 2.75 5.54
C SER A 402 44.31 3.16 4.07
N SER A 403 43.67 4.30 3.76
CA SER A 403 43.37 4.74 2.39
C SER A 403 42.54 3.72 1.59
N GLU A 404 41.78 2.87 2.27
CA GLU A 404 40.82 1.98 1.65
C GLU A 404 39.47 2.69 1.52
N LEU A 405 38.81 2.46 0.38
CA LEU A 405 37.50 3.03 0.10
C LEU A 405 36.44 2.30 0.91
N GLU A 406 35.70 3.05 1.73
CA GLU A 406 34.56 2.57 2.52
C GLU A 406 33.28 3.29 2.12
N CYS A 407 32.17 2.57 2.18
CA CYS A 407 30.84 3.12 2.00
C CYS A 407 30.06 2.98 3.30
N GLU A 408 29.38 4.05 3.68
CA GLU A 408 28.36 3.97 4.72
C GLU A 408 27.10 3.37 4.09
N VAL A 409 26.65 2.26 4.64
CA VAL A 409 25.44 1.57 4.20
C VAL A 409 24.40 1.58 5.29
N ILE A 410 23.14 1.79 4.92
CA ILE A 410 22.00 1.58 5.83
C ILE A 410 21.60 0.12 5.75
N TRP A 411 21.62 -0.57 6.89
CA TRP A 411 21.32 -2.00 6.93
C TRP A 411 19.83 -2.26 6.69
N ASP A 412 19.54 -3.26 5.86
CA ASP A 412 18.21 -3.84 5.75
C ASP A 412 18.03 -4.94 6.81
N MET A 413 19.03 -5.82 6.90
CA MET A 413 19.13 -6.89 7.90
C MET A 413 20.60 -7.13 8.27
N PRO A 414 20.93 -7.42 9.54
CA PRO A 414 20.05 -7.58 10.71
C PRO A 414 19.58 -6.25 11.33
N ARG A 415 18.52 -6.28 12.16
CA ARG A 415 17.94 -5.07 12.82
C ARG A 415 18.49 -4.77 14.23
N ARG A 416 19.36 -5.63 14.76
CA ARG A 416 19.94 -5.49 16.12
C ARG A 416 21.33 -4.85 16.10
N VAL A 417 21.69 -4.24 14.99
CA VAL A 417 22.96 -3.54 14.77
C VAL A 417 22.65 -2.05 14.60
N PRO A 418 23.66 -1.16 14.68
CA PRO A 418 23.47 0.25 14.37
C PRO A 418 22.74 0.44 13.04
N ALA A 419 21.97 1.52 12.86
CA ALA A 419 21.15 1.72 11.66
C ALA A 419 21.99 1.80 10.36
N SER A 420 23.22 2.29 10.47
CA SER A 420 24.21 2.33 9.39
C SER A 420 25.55 1.76 9.85
N GLY A 421 26.42 1.43 8.89
CA GLY A 421 27.80 1.04 9.16
C GLY A 421 28.71 1.29 7.96
N TRP A 422 29.98 1.53 8.23
CA TRP A 422 31.00 1.68 7.19
C TRP A 422 31.51 0.31 6.75
N VAL A 423 31.50 0.06 5.44
CA VAL A 423 31.86 -1.22 4.84
C VAL A 423 32.90 -0.99 3.74
N PRO A 424 33.98 -1.79 3.68
CA PRO A 424 34.94 -1.72 2.57
C PRO A 424 34.24 -1.96 1.23
N VAL A 425 34.55 -1.13 0.22
CA VAL A 425 33.93 -1.25 -1.11
C VAL A 425 34.17 -2.62 -1.73
N ARG A 426 35.32 -3.25 -1.47
CA ARG A 426 35.60 -4.63 -1.89
C ARG A 426 34.58 -5.65 -1.39
N ALA A 427 34.04 -5.45 -0.18
CA ALA A 427 33.08 -6.36 0.42
C ALA A 427 31.67 -6.16 -0.15
N LEU A 428 31.37 -4.95 -0.66
CA LEU A 428 30.08 -4.64 -1.26
C LEU A 428 29.93 -5.24 -2.66
N TRP A 429 31.01 -5.67 -3.32
CA TRP A 429 30.99 -5.99 -4.76
C TRP A 429 30.41 -7.38 -5.08
N VAL A 430 29.15 -7.56 -4.68
CA VAL A 430 28.26 -8.69 -5.02
C VAL A 430 27.18 -8.24 -5.99
N ASP A 431 26.56 -9.20 -6.69
CA ASP A 431 25.51 -8.95 -7.70
C ASP A 431 24.46 -7.92 -7.23
N GLY A 432 24.40 -6.77 -7.92
CA GLY A 432 23.38 -5.73 -7.71
C GLY A 432 23.80 -4.56 -6.82
N SER A 433 24.89 -4.66 -6.05
CA SER A 433 25.33 -3.57 -5.16
C SER A 433 25.78 -2.30 -5.88
N GLU A 434 26.32 -2.44 -7.10
CA GLU A 434 26.67 -1.34 -8.01
C GLU A 434 25.51 -0.36 -8.19
N SER A 435 24.28 -0.88 -8.23
CA SER A 435 23.10 -0.06 -8.45
C SER A 435 22.87 0.93 -7.30
N HIS A 436 23.22 0.56 -6.07
CA HIS A 436 23.13 1.44 -4.89
C HIS A 436 24.20 2.53 -4.92
N LEU A 437 25.43 2.21 -5.34
CA LEU A 437 26.50 3.21 -5.50
C LEU A 437 26.17 4.22 -6.61
N ARG A 438 25.62 3.74 -7.72
CA ARG A 438 25.13 4.61 -8.80
C ARG A 438 23.94 5.46 -8.35
N ALA A 439 23.02 4.90 -7.55
CA ALA A 439 21.91 5.67 -6.98
C ALA A 439 22.41 6.82 -6.09
N TYR A 440 23.41 6.56 -5.24
CA TYR A 440 24.05 7.58 -4.40
C TYR A 440 24.59 8.77 -5.22
N TYR A 441 25.33 8.49 -6.30
CA TYR A 441 25.86 9.56 -7.16
C TYR A 441 24.78 10.25 -7.99
N ASN A 442 23.80 9.50 -8.50
CA ASN A 442 22.70 10.07 -9.28
C ASN A 442 21.88 11.07 -8.47
N LEU A 443 21.68 10.83 -7.16
CA LEU A 443 21.01 11.79 -6.29
C LEU A 443 21.75 13.13 -6.27
N SER A 444 23.07 13.12 -6.15
CA SER A 444 23.88 14.35 -6.14
C SER A 444 23.95 15.01 -7.53
N ILE A 445 24.09 14.24 -8.61
CA ILE A 445 24.15 14.77 -9.97
C ILE A 445 22.80 15.41 -10.39
N HIS A 446 21.68 14.84 -9.95
CA HIS A 446 20.34 15.21 -10.39
C HIS A 446 19.50 15.97 -9.36
N ALA A 447 20.02 16.24 -8.16
CA ALA A 447 19.32 17.02 -7.15
C ALA A 447 18.89 18.39 -7.72
N ARG A 448 17.57 18.63 -7.76
CA ARG A 448 16.98 19.92 -8.10
C ARG A 448 16.52 20.61 -6.81
N GLY A 449 16.86 21.89 -6.64
CA GLY A 449 16.33 22.72 -5.54
C GLY A 449 17.12 22.73 -4.23
N VAL A 450 18.36 22.25 -4.22
CA VAL A 450 19.26 22.42 -3.06
C VAL A 450 19.95 23.79 -3.15
N HIS A 451 20.26 24.42 -2.01
CA HIS A 451 21.10 25.62 -1.96
C HIS A 451 22.42 25.37 -2.70
N HIS A 452 22.58 25.99 -3.88
CA HIS A 452 23.68 25.76 -4.83
C HIS A 452 25.07 25.82 -4.18
N ARG A 453 25.27 26.78 -3.25
CA ARG A 453 26.55 26.94 -2.53
C ARG A 453 26.90 25.74 -1.64
N ASN A 454 25.97 25.27 -0.83
CA ASN A 454 26.22 24.13 0.05
C ASN A 454 26.36 22.83 -0.76
N HIS A 455 25.56 22.69 -1.82
CA HIS A 455 25.60 21.53 -2.70
C HIS A 455 26.94 21.42 -3.46
N CYS A 456 27.44 22.54 -4.01
CA CYS A 456 28.72 22.59 -4.71
C CYS A 456 29.88 22.16 -3.80
N GLU A 457 29.96 22.73 -2.60
CA GLU A 457 31.01 22.37 -1.63
C GLU A 457 30.88 20.91 -1.16
N GLN A 458 29.67 20.41 -0.96
CA GLN A 458 29.45 18.98 -0.68
C GLN A 458 30.00 18.10 -1.81
N MET A 459 29.65 18.38 -3.08
CA MET A 459 30.13 17.61 -4.23
C MET A 459 31.66 17.66 -4.39
N LYS A 460 32.30 18.80 -4.07
CA LYS A 460 33.77 18.93 -4.10
C LYS A 460 34.46 18.09 -3.03
N ASN A 461 33.84 17.98 -1.86
CA ASN A 461 34.37 17.21 -0.74
C ASN A 461 34.07 15.70 -0.85
N MET A 462 33.16 15.31 -1.75
CA MET A 462 32.86 13.91 -2.02
C MET A 462 33.88 13.28 -2.96
N ILE A 463 34.14 11.98 -2.74
CA ILE A 463 34.98 11.17 -3.64
C ILE A 463 34.30 11.07 -5.01
N SER A 464 35.03 11.36 -6.09
CA SER A 464 34.47 11.37 -7.44
C SER A 464 34.09 9.96 -7.94
N PRO A 465 33.04 9.82 -8.78
CA PRO A 465 32.67 8.55 -9.39
C PRO A 465 33.82 7.90 -10.18
N SER A 466 34.64 8.72 -10.85
CA SER A 466 35.80 8.24 -11.62
C SER A 466 36.85 7.60 -10.72
N TYR A 467 37.11 8.18 -9.55
CA TYR A 467 38.04 7.62 -8.57
C TYR A 467 37.52 6.31 -7.99
N VAL A 468 36.23 6.25 -7.64
CA VAL A 468 35.60 4.99 -7.21
C VAL A 468 35.80 3.91 -8.27
N LEU A 469 35.44 4.19 -9.54
CA LEU A 469 35.63 3.26 -10.67
C LEU A 469 37.07 2.77 -10.80
N GLU A 470 38.05 3.67 -10.63
CA GLU A 470 39.47 3.32 -10.67
C GLU A 470 39.86 2.36 -9.54
N CYS A 471 39.45 2.65 -8.30
CA CYS A 471 39.65 1.76 -7.16
C CYS A 471 39.03 0.38 -7.39
N MET A 472 37.81 0.34 -7.96
CA MET A 472 37.12 -0.92 -8.29
C MET A 472 37.91 -1.74 -9.31
N THR A 473 38.41 -1.05 -10.36
CA THR A 473 39.18 -1.66 -11.44
C THR A 473 40.49 -2.26 -10.93
N LYS A 474 41.14 -1.60 -9.96
CA LYS A 474 42.35 -2.10 -9.31
C LYS A 474 42.07 -3.32 -8.42
N LEU A 475 40.94 -3.34 -7.71
CA LEU A 475 40.60 -4.43 -6.77
C LEU A 475 40.24 -5.75 -7.45
N CYS A 476 39.65 -5.72 -8.66
CA CYS A 476 39.17 -6.92 -9.33
C CYS A 476 40.09 -7.40 -10.48
N GLY A 477 41.40 -7.16 -10.45
CA GLY A 477 42.33 -7.75 -11.43
C GLY A 477 42.25 -7.21 -12.87
N GLY A 478 41.31 -6.32 -13.18
CA GLY A 478 41.17 -5.65 -14.48
C GLY A 478 39.72 -5.27 -14.78
N ALA A 479 39.51 -4.25 -15.64
CA ALA A 479 38.16 -3.72 -15.93
C ALA A 479 37.21 -4.77 -16.54
N ALA A 480 37.74 -5.80 -17.20
CA ALA A 480 36.93 -6.88 -17.76
C ALA A 480 36.34 -7.78 -16.66
N GLU A 481 37.08 -8.06 -15.59
CA GLU A 481 36.66 -8.94 -14.49
C GLU A 481 35.67 -8.25 -13.55
N VAL A 482 35.84 -6.94 -13.30
CA VAL A 482 34.90 -6.11 -12.50
C VAL A 482 33.45 -6.24 -12.97
N PHE A 483 33.26 -6.38 -14.29
CA PHE A 483 31.96 -6.35 -14.95
C PHE A 483 31.56 -7.69 -15.60
N SER A 484 32.38 -8.73 -15.45
CA SER A 484 32.19 -10.06 -16.06
C SER A 484 31.47 -11.06 -15.17
N ILE A 485 31.42 -10.82 -13.84
CA ILE A 485 30.84 -11.75 -12.84
C ILE A 485 29.38 -12.15 -13.17
N ASP A 486 28.66 -11.35 -13.97
CA ASP A 486 27.24 -11.53 -14.30
C ASP A 486 26.97 -12.04 -15.75
N GLU A 487 28.00 -12.27 -16.58
CA GLU A 487 27.76 -12.66 -18.00
C GLU A 487 27.12 -14.04 -18.14
N SER A 488 27.27 -14.92 -17.15
CA SER A 488 26.66 -16.27 -17.16
C SER A 488 25.13 -16.24 -16.94
N LYS A 489 24.58 -15.18 -16.31
CA LYS A 489 23.14 -15.09 -15.96
C LYS A 489 22.37 -14.03 -16.74
N ARG A 490 23.01 -12.95 -17.17
CA ARG A 490 22.32 -11.80 -17.82
C ARG A 490 22.66 -11.57 -19.29
N GLY A 491 23.38 -12.49 -19.92
CA GLY A 491 23.76 -12.43 -21.32
C GLY A 491 25.02 -11.59 -21.57
N ARG A 492 25.74 -11.93 -22.64
CA ARG A 492 26.99 -11.24 -23.04
C ARG A 492 26.72 -9.74 -23.23
N GLY A 493 27.53 -8.89 -22.60
CA GLY A 493 27.47 -7.43 -22.80
C GLY A 493 26.85 -6.58 -21.69
N HIS A 494 26.30 -7.17 -20.62
CA HIS A 494 25.80 -6.39 -19.47
C HIS A 494 26.92 -5.57 -18.80
N GLY A 495 28.13 -6.13 -18.73
CA GLY A 495 29.27 -5.46 -18.13
C GLY A 495 29.69 -4.17 -18.84
N ASN A 496 29.66 -4.17 -20.17
CA ASN A 496 29.94 -2.97 -20.98
C ASN A 496 28.91 -1.84 -20.74
N VAL A 497 27.65 -2.21 -20.49
CA VAL A 497 26.60 -1.23 -20.15
C VAL A 497 26.87 -0.57 -18.81
N ILE A 498 27.29 -1.35 -17.80
CA ILE A 498 27.62 -0.82 -16.47
C ILE A 498 28.83 0.12 -16.57
N LYS A 499 29.93 -0.32 -17.20
CA LYS A 499 31.12 0.51 -17.42
C LYS A 499 30.77 1.85 -18.08
N LYS A 500 29.98 1.81 -19.17
CA LYS A 500 29.55 3.02 -19.89
C LYS A 500 28.73 3.97 -19.00
N LYS A 501 27.91 3.45 -18.09
CA LYS A 501 27.17 4.27 -17.12
C LYS A 501 28.10 4.99 -16.14
N TRP A 502 29.12 4.30 -15.63
CA TRP A 502 30.12 4.93 -14.76
C TRP A 502 30.97 5.97 -15.48
N GLU A 503 31.38 5.71 -16.73
CA GLU A 503 32.07 6.71 -17.56
C GLU A 503 31.21 7.94 -17.84
N VAL A 504 29.89 7.76 -18.01
CA VAL A 504 28.95 8.89 -18.13
C VAL A 504 28.88 9.67 -16.82
N MET A 505 28.73 9.01 -15.67
CA MET A 505 28.74 9.69 -14.37
C MET A 505 30.05 10.43 -14.11
N GLY A 506 31.20 9.82 -14.43
CA GLY A 506 32.52 10.42 -14.31
C GLY A 506 32.69 11.69 -15.15
N ARG A 507 32.02 11.79 -16.30
CA ARG A 507 31.97 13.02 -17.11
C ARG A 507 30.97 14.04 -16.60
N LEU A 508 29.80 13.60 -16.13
CA LEU A 508 28.75 14.48 -15.61
C LEU A 508 29.14 15.13 -14.28
N TRP A 509 29.93 14.44 -13.45
CA TRP A 509 30.34 14.92 -12.13
C TRP A 509 31.07 16.27 -12.17
N PRO A 510 32.22 16.43 -12.86
CA PRO A 510 32.90 17.72 -12.95
C PRO A 510 32.09 18.77 -13.71
N ALA A 511 31.30 18.36 -14.72
CA ALA A 511 30.41 19.26 -15.45
C ALA A 511 29.33 19.85 -14.53
N ARG A 512 28.78 19.03 -13.62
CA ARG A 512 27.80 19.46 -12.63
C ARG A 512 28.42 20.38 -11.59
N ILE A 513 29.60 20.07 -11.05
CA ILE A 513 30.31 20.96 -10.12
C ILE A 513 30.53 22.33 -10.76
N LYS A 514 31.06 22.37 -12.00
CA LYS A 514 31.26 23.63 -12.74
C LYS A 514 29.96 24.41 -12.94
N HIS A 515 28.86 23.72 -13.23
CA HIS A 515 27.55 24.35 -13.36
C HIS A 515 27.08 24.97 -12.04
N GLU A 516 27.22 24.27 -10.92
CA GLU A 516 26.89 24.79 -9.59
C GLU A 516 27.78 25.99 -9.22
N GLU A 517 29.08 25.96 -9.55
CA GLU A 517 29.98 27.10 -9.35
C GLU A 517 29.54 28.33 -10.14
N THR A 518 29.14 28.16 -11.40
CA THR A 518 28.63 29.28 -12.20
C THR A 518 27.37 29.90 -11.60
N TRP A 519 26.46 29.08 -11.07
CA TRP A 519 25.27 29.56 -10.37
C TRP A 519 25.61 30.33 -9.10
N VAL A 520 26.54 29.82 -8.28
CA VAL A 520 26.98 30.52 -7.05
C VAL A 520 27.60 31.88 -7.38
N ILE A 521 28.40 31.96 -8.45
CA ILE A 521 28.98 33.22 -8.91
C ILE A 521 27.89 34.20 -9.38
N GLU A 522 26.89 33.73 -10.12
CA GLU A 522 25.76 34.55 -10.57
C GLU A 522 24.89 35.04 -9.40
N GLU A 523 24.58 34.18 -8.44
CA GLU A 523 23.83 34.53 -7.23
C GLU A 523 24.57 35.61 -6.41
N GLU A 524 25.88 35.48 -6.25
CA GLU A 524 26.72 36.46 -5.56
C GLU A 524 26.76 37.80 -6.31
N LYS A 525 26.82 37.78 -7.65
CA LYS A 525 26.73 39.00 -8.48
C LYS A 525 25.40 39.72 -8.30
N GLU A 526 24.28 39.00 -8.33
CA GLU A 526 22.95 39.59 -8.10
C GLU A 526 22.79 40.10 -6.67
N ARG A 527 23.34 39.40 -5.67
CA ARG A 527 23.38 39.87 -4.28
C ARG A 527 24.15 41.18 -4.14
N GLN A 528 25.33 41.27 -4.75
CA GLN A 528 26.13 42.50 -4.76
C GLN A 528 25.44 43.64 -5.50
N LYS A 529 24.72 43.34 -6.58
CA LYS A 529 23.92 44.33 -7.32
C LYS A 529 22.77 44.87 -6.45
N HIS A 530 22.00 44.00 -5.80
CA HIS A 530 20.95 44.41 -4.87
C HIS A 530 21.49 45.20 -3.68
N GLU A 531 22.64 44.83 -3.14
CA GLU A 531 23.28 45.58 -2.05
C GLU A 531 23.70 46.99 -2.51
N ARG A 532 24.26 47.12 -3.72
CA ARG A 532 24.57 48.44 -4.32
C ARG A 532 23.31 49.28 -4.54
N GLU A 533 22.21 48.67 -4.99
CA GLU A 533 20.92 49.34 -5.16
C GLU A 533 20.33 49.80 -3.81
N ARG A 534 20.42 48.97 -2.76
CA ARG A 534 20.01 49.33 -1.39
C ARG A 534 20.82 50.50 -0.86
N GLN A 535 22.15 50.46 -0.99
CA GLN A 535 23.02 51.55 -0.58
C GLN A 535 22.75 52.85 -1.37
N LYS A 536 22.43 52.74 -2.67
CA LYS A 536 22.02 53.89 -3.48
C LYS A 536 20.70 54.49 -2.98
N ALA A 537 19.69 53.65 -2.75
CA ALA A 537 18.39 54.07 -2.23
C ALA A 537 18.51 54.71 -0.84
N GLU A 538 19.36 54.16 0.03
CA GLU A 538 19.63 54.73 1.36
C GLU A 538 20.30 56.11 1.26
N ARG A 539 21.30 56.27 0.39
CA ARG A 539 21.93 57.57 0.12
C ARG A 539 20.93 58.60 -0.43
N GLU A 540 19.98 58.18 -1.27
CA GLU A 540 18.91 59.05 -1.77
C GLU A 540 17.93 59.44 -0.67
N ARG A 541 17.54 58.51 0.22
CA ARG A 541 16.72 58.79 1.41
C ARG A 541 17.40 59.79 2.34
N GLN A 542 18.68 59.59 2.66
CA GLN A 542 19.45 60.52 3.50
C GLN A 542 19.57 61.91 2.85
N LYS A 543 19.74 61.99 1.52
CA LYS A 543 19.72 63.27 0.79
C LYS A 543 18.34 63.94 0.85
N ALA A 544 17.25 63.20 0.70
CA ALA A 544 15.89 63.71 0.80
C ALA A 544 15.58 64.23 2.21
N GLU A 545 15.99 63.49 3.23
CA GLU A 545 15.85 63.87 4.64
C GLU A 545 16.64 65.15 4.97
N ARG A 546 17.89 65.25 4.52
CA ARG A 546 18.68 66.50 4.67
C ARG A 546 18.03 67.69 3.97
N LYS A 547 17.44 67.50 2.78
CA LYS A 547 16.67 68.54 2.08
C LYS A 547 15.42 68.94 2.86
N HIS A 548 14.69 67.97 3.41
CA HIS A 548 13.50 68.22 4.24
C HIS A 548 13.86 69.01 5.50
N GLN A 549 14.88 68.58 6.25
CA GLN A 549 15.36 69.28 7.45
C GLN A 549 15.83 70.71 7.13
N LYS A 550 16.49 70.92 5.98
CA LYS A 550 16.88 72.27 5.54
C LYS A 550 15.65 73.14 5.26
N ALA A 551 14.67 72.64 4.52
CA ALA A 551 13.43 73.35 4.21
C ALA A 551 12.63 73.67 5.49
N GLU A 552 12.60 72.75 6.45
CA GLU A 552 11.95 72.96 7.75
C GLU A 552 12.64 74.04 8.58
N ARG A 553 13.98 74.04 8.62
CA ARG A 553 14.77 75.13 9.25
C ARG A 553 14.54 76.48 8.58
N GLU A 554 14.42 76.52 7.26
CA GLU A 554 14.09 77.75 6.52
C GLU A 554 12.68 78.25 6.88
N ARG A 555 11.67 77.38 6.92
CA ARG A 555 10.30 77.73 7.36
C ARG A 555 10.28 78.26 8.79
N GLN A 556 11.03 77.65 9.71
CA GLN A 556 11.14 78.13 11.10
C GLN A 556 11.79 79.52 11.16
N ARG A 557 12.82 79.77 10.35
CA ARG A 557 13.45 81.10 10.24
C ARG A 557 12.50 82.15 9.69
N GLU A 558 11.70 81.82 8.68
CA GLU A 558 10.69 82.72 8.12
C GLU A 558 9.59 83.03 9.15
N LYS A 559 9.11 82.02 9.88
CA LYS A 559 8.15 82.20 10.97
C LYS A 559 8.69 83.11 12.08
N ALA A 560 9.94 82.91 12.49
CA ALA A 560 10.61 83.77 13.48
C ALA A 560 10.76 85.23 12.99
N LYS A 561 11.05 85.45 11.69
CA LYS A 561 11.07 86.80 11.10
C LYS A 561 9.67 87.45 11.06
N GLY A 562 8.62 86.68 10.78
CA GLY A 562 7.23 87.12 10.83
C GLY A 562 6.79 87.53 12.24
N GLU A 563 7.16 86.76 13.26
CA GLU A 563 6.85 87.07 14.67
C GLU A 563 7.64 88.30 15.18
N ALA A 564 8.90 88.46 14.78
CA ALA A 564 9.70 89.65 15.12
C ALA A 564 9.13 90.95 14.50
N THR A 565 8.62 90.89 13.27
CA THR A 565 8.00 92.05 12.60
C THR A 565 6.60 92.37 13.13
N ALA A 566 5.83 91.36 13.55
CA ALA A 566 4.56 91.56 14.27
C ALA A 566 4.77 92.20 15.66
N SER A 567 5.80 91.77 16.39
CA SER A 567 6.18 92.35 17.69
C SER A 567 6.69 93.81 17.56
N ALA A 568 7.42 94.13 16.48
CA ALA A 568 7.86 95.50 16.19
C ALA A 568 6.70 96.46 15.84
N LYS A 569 5.68 95.99 15.09
CA LYS A 569 4.45 96.77 14.83
C LYS A 569 3.59 96.96 16.09
N GLY A 570 3.59 95.99 17.01
CA GLY A 570 2.95 96.12 18.32
C GLY A 570 3.58 97.22 19.20
N LYS A 571 4.91 97.39 19.14
CA LYS A 571 5.60 98.47 19.89
C LYS A 571 5.46 99.85 19.24
N LEU A 572 5.28 99.95 17.92
CA LEU A 572 5.07 101.24 17.23
C LEU A 572 3.66 101.83 17.47
N ASN A 573 2.67 100.98 17.73
CA ASN A 573 1.31 101.45 18.07
C ASN A 573 1.16 101.83 19.56
N LEU A 574 2.06 101.39 20.44
CA LEU A 574 2.08 101.83 21.84
C LEU A 574 2.69 103.23 22.03
N THR A 575 3.58 103.68 21.13
CA THR A 575 4.15 105.04 21.18
C THR A 575 3.25 106.10 20.56
N LYS A 576 2.38 105.75 19.60
CA LYS A 576 1.33 106.68 19.09
C LYS A 576 0.13 106.83 20.03
N ALA A 577 -0.14 105.86 20.91
CA ALA A 577 -1.22 105.97 21.90
C ALA A 577 -0.88 106.85 23.12
N LYS A 578 0.41 107.12 23.39
CA LYS A 578 0.83 108.04 24.47
C LYS A 578 0.95 109.52 24.05
N GLY A 579 0.71 109.86 22.78
CA GLY A 579 0.70 111.25 22.30
C GLY A 579 -0.67 111.94 22.27
N LYS A 580 -1.74 111.24 22.69
CA LYS A 580 -3.12 111.77 22.77
C LYS A 580 -3.63 111.97 24.20
N ALA A 581 -2.70 112.06 25.16
CA ALA A 581 -2.97 112.45 26.54
C ALA A 581 -1.98 113.55 26.94
N LYS A 582 -2.08 114.71 26.30
CA LYS A 582 -1.70 116.01 26.83
C LYS A 582 -2.49 117.09 26.13
#